data_AF-A0A7V1M0Z2-F1
#
_entry.id   AF-A0A7V1M0Z2-F1
#
_cell.length_a   1.000
_cell.length_b   1.000
_cell.length_c   1.000
_cell.angle_alpha   90.00
_cell.angle_beta   90.00
_cell.angle_gamma   90.00
#
_symmetry.space_group_name_H-M   'P 1'
#
loop_
_entity.id
_entity.type
_entity.pdbx_description
1 polymer ?
#
loop_
_entity_poly.entity_id
_entity_poly.type
_entity_poly.pdbx_seq_one_letter_code
_entity_poly.pdbx_strand_id
1 'polypeptide(L)' 'MNEQTEHNQAPATQTPRPFVRNASYRVAHDLNGDWWIWKRSSTNTWTTFRRCNSQAEAELLCSELNAGSTLG' A
#
# COMPACT_ATOMS: atom_id res chain seq x y z
N MET A 1 -28.20 -18.90 24.51
CA MET A 1 -28.14 -17.43 24.63
C MET A 1 -26.70 -17.04 24.89
N ASN A 2 -25.88 -16.94 23.84
CA ASN A 2 -24.51 -16.42 23.95
C ASN A 2 -24.12 -15.88 22.57
N GLU A 3 -24.51 -14.64 22.32
CA GLU A 3 -24.22 -13.86 21.12
C GLU A 3 -22.73 -13.47 21.13
N GLN A 4 -21.94 -14.03 20.20
CA GLN A 4 -20.56 -13.58 19.97
C GLN A 4 -20.57 -12.51 18.89
N THR A 5 -20.56 -11.28 19.38
CA THR A 5 -20.46 -10.00 18.69
C THR A 5 -19.20 -9.90 17.83
N GLU A 6 -19.38 -9.28 16.66
CA GLU A 6 -18.42 -8.58 15.78
C GLU A 6 -16.92 -8.78 16.04
N HIS A 7 -16.20 -9.23 15.00
CA HIS A 7 -15.24 -8.41 14.24
C HIS A 7 -15.08 -9.05 12.85
N ASN A 8 -15.93 -8.63 11.91
CA ASN A 8 -15.78 -8.93 10.48
C ASN A 8 -14.52 -8.22 9.95
N GLN A 9 -13.33 -8.76 10.21
CA GLN A 9 -12.24 -8.57 9.27
C GLN A 9 -12.49 -9.52 8.12
N ALA A 10 -13.17 -9.03 7.08
CA ALA A 10 -13.14 -9.68 5.79
C ALA A 10 -11.66 -9.96 5.47
N PRO A 11 -11.29 -11.18 5.03
CA PRO A 11 -9.96 -11.40 4.51
C PRO A 11 -9.84 -10.46 3.32
N ALA A 12 -9.06 -9.39 3.47
CA ALA A 12 -8.73 -8.53 2.35
C ALA A 12 -8.26 -9.48 1.26
N THR A 13 -9.03 -9.60 0.18
CA THR A 13 -8.67 -10.34 -1.01
C THR A 13 -7.42 -9.65 -1.53
N GLN A 14 -6.27 -10.09 -1.02
CA GLN A 14 -4.95 -9.73 -1.50
C GLN A 14 -4.86 -10.38 -2.87
N THR A 15 -5.47 -9.75 -3.87
CA THR A 15 -5.23 -10.07 -5.27
C THR A 15 -3.72 -10.10 -5.41
N PRO A 16 -3.10 -11.23 -5.83
CA PRO A 16 -1.66 -11.34 -5.92
C PRO A 16 -1.16 -10.23 -6.86
N ARG A 17 -0.64 -9.15 -6.28
CA ARG A 17 -0.17 -8.03 -7.09
C ARG A 17 1.08 -8.47 -7.81
N PRO A 18 1.20 -8.17 -9.12
CA PRO A 18 2.39 -8.50 -9.86
C PRO A 18 3.59 -7.90 -9.13
N PHE A 19 4.59 -8.74 -8.84
CA PHE A 19 5.83 -8.28 -8.25
C PHE A 19 6.50 -7.31 -9.23
N VAL A 20 6.41 -6.02 -8.93
CA VAL A 20 7.08 -4.98 -9.72
C VAL A 20 8.56 -5.00 -9.36
N ARG A 21 9.36 -5.71 -10.17
CA ARG A 21 10.81 -5.69 -10.06
C ARG A 21 11.28 -4.23 -10.20
N ASN A 22 11.96 -3.71 -9.18
CA ASN A 22 12.37 -2.29 -9.10
C ASN A 22 11.25 -1.26 -8.96
N ALA A 23 10.18 -1.55 -8.22
CA ALA A 23 9.16 -0.57 -7.89
C ALA A 23 9.76 0.75 -7.35
N SER A 24 9.37 1.87 -7.96
CA SER A 24 9.73 3.22 -7.51
C SER A 24 8.85 3.68 -6.34
N TYR A 25 7.70 3.03 -6.16
CA TYR A 25 6.75 3.33 -5.09
C TYR A 25 6.33 2.04 -4.37
N ARG A 26 6.10 2.12 -3.05
CA ARG A 26 5.53 1.02 -2.25
C ARG A 26 4.53 1.54 -1.25
N VAL A 27 3.60 0.68 -0.82
CA VAL A 27 2.68 0.97 0.28
C VAL A 27 3.24 0.40 1.57
N ALA A 28 3.21 1.18 2.65
CA ALA A 28 3.42 0.69 4.01
C ALA A 28 2.72 1.60 5.01
N HIS A 29 2.25 1.04 6.11
CA HIS A 29 1.73 1.80 7.23
C HIS A 29 2.84 2.33 8.16
N ASP A 30 2.59 3.44 8.85
CA ASP A 30 3.45 3.95 9.90
C ASP A 30 3.14 3.30 11.27
N LEU A 31 3.83 3.74 12.34
CA LEU A 31 3.60 3.24 13.70
C LEU A 31 2.23 3.62 14.27
N ASN A 32 1.55 4.61 13.68
CA ASN A 32 0.20 5.03 14.08
C ASN A 32 -0.89 4.23 13.34
N GLY A 33 -0.51 3.38 12.38
CA GLY A 33 -1.43 2.62 11.55
C GLY A 33 -1.96 3.42 10.35
N ASP A 34 -1.40 4.60 10.06
CA ASP A 34 -1.74 5.37 8.89
C ASP A 34 -1.11 4.77 7.64
N TRP A 35 -1.88 4.70 6.55
CA TRP A 35 -1.40 4.18 5.28
C TRP A 35 -0.60 5.24 4.52
N TRP A 36 0.61 4.86 4.09
CA TRP A 36 1.48 5.74 3.33
C TRP A 36 1.98 5.08 2.05
N ILE A 37 2.09 5.89 1.01
CA ILE A 37 2.89 5.60 -0.17
C ILE A 37 4.28 6.15 0.08
N TRP A 38 5.28 5.30 -0.14
CA TRP A 38 6.69 5.60 -0.01
C TRP A 38 7.32 5.63 -1.41
N LYS A 39 8.11 6.66 -1.69
CA LYS A 39 8.91 6.75 -2.91
C LYS A 39 10.33 6.30 -2.64
N ARG A 40 10.86 5.47 -3.53
CA ARG A 40 12.26 5.05 -3.51
C ARG A 40 13.15 6.23 -3.90
N SER A 41 13.98 6.70 -2.98
CA SER A 41 14.94 7.79 -3.21
C SER A 41 16.34 7.26 -3.56
N SER A 42 16.68 6.07 -3.12
CA SER A 42 17.93 5.38 -3.45
C SER A 42 17.68 3.86 -3.45
N THR A 43 18.70 3.04 -3.71
CA THR A 43 18.58 1.57 -3.69
C THR A 43 17.94 1.04 -2.39
N ASN A 44 18.27 1.65 -1.24
CA ASN A 44 17.80 1.19 0.08
C ASN A 44 17.01 2.26 0.85
N THR A 45 16.89 3.48 0.33
CA THR A 45 16.22 4.58 1.03
C THR A 45 14.85 4.84 0.44
N TRP A 46 13.87 4.93 1.34
CA TRP A 46 12.48 5.26 1.04
C TRP A 46 12.08 6.51 1.79
N THR A 47 11.31 7.37 1.13
CA THR A 47 10.82 8.63 1.69
C THR A 47 9.31 8.65 1.63
N THR A 48 8.68 9.26 2.62
CA THR A 48 7.21 9.45 2.64
C THR A 48 6.81 10.31 1.44
N PHE A 49 5.86 9.82 0.65
CA PHE A 49 5.39 10.52 -0.55
C PHE A 49 3.97 11.06 -0.36
N ARG A 50 3.04 10.20 0.10
CA ARG A 50 1.63 10.58 0.27
C ARG A 50 0.98 9.74 1.37
N ARG A 51 0.20 10.37 2.25
CA ARG A 51 -0.71 9.69 3.18
C ARG A 51 -2.00 9.35 2.46
N CYS A 52 -2.54 8.18 2.76
CA CYS A 52 -3.81 7.67 2.27
C CYS A 52 -4.72 7.35 3.45
N ASN A 53 -6.02 7.46 3.25
CA ASN A 53 -7.01 7.20 4.29
C ASN A 53 -7.29 5.70 4.45
N SER A 54 -6.97 4.90 3.41
CA SER A 54 -7.18 3.46 3.43
C SER A 54 -6.08 2.71 2.68
N GLN A 55 -5.92 1.43 3.04
CA GLN A 55 -5.03 0.52 2.34
C GLN A 55 -5.37 0.42 0.85
N ALA A 56 -6.65 0.25 0.53
CA ALA A 56 -7.12 0.10 -0.85
C ALA A 56 -6.77 1.32 -1.72
N GLU A 57 -6.98 2.52 -1.19
CA GLU A 57 -6.59 3.78 -1.85
C GLU A 57 -5.07 3.85 -2.07
N ALA A 58 -4.27 3.57 -1.02
CA ALA A 58 -2.82 3.60 -1.10
C ALA A 58 -2.29 2.65 -2.18
N GLU A 59 -2.89 1.47 -2.27
CA GLU A 59 -2.49 0.43 -3.20
C GLU A 59 -2.87 0.74 -4.65
N LEU A 60 -4.07 1.26 -4.89
CA LEU A 60 -4.51 1.70 -6.21
C LEU A 60 -3.56 2.79 -6.74
N LEU A 61 -3.34 3.83 -5.94
CA LEU A 61 -2.43 4.93 -6.29
C LEU A 61 -0.98 4.45 -6.47
N CYS A 62 -0.50 3.56 -5.60
CA CYS A 62 0.84 3.00 -5.71
C CYS A 62 1.02 2.17 -7.00
N SER A 63 -0.02 1.44 -7.41
CA SER A 63 -0.04 0.71 -8.67
C SER A 63 0.01 1.67 -9.86
N GLU A 64 -0.82 2.71 -9.87
CA GLU A 64 -0.84 3.75 -10.91
C GLU A 64 0.51 4.46 -11.02
N LEU A 65 1.12 4.82 -9.90
CA LEU A 65 2.43 5.47 -9.86
C LEU A 65 3.53 4.58 -10.45
N ASN A 66 3.54 3.29 -10.11
CA ASN A 66 4.51 2.35 -10.67
C ASN A 66 4.27 2.05 -12.16
N ALA A 67 3.02 2.03 -12.62
CA ALA A 67 2.66 1.84 -14.04
C ALA A 67 2.95 3.08 -14.90
N GLY A 68 2.75 4.28 -14.36
CA GLY A 68 3.10 5.54 -15.04
C GLY A 68 4.60 5.81 -15.07
N SER A 69 5.36 5.24 -14.14
CA SER A 69 6.82 5.43 -14.05
C SER A 69 7.62 4.55 -15.01
N THR A 70 6.99 3.64 -15.76
CA THR A 70 7.63 2.72 -16.72
C THR A 70 7.91 3.31 -18.12
N LEU A 71 7.68 4.61 -18.34
CA LEU A 71 7.96 5.30 -19.61
C LEU A 71 9.15 6.28 -19.56
N GLY A 72 10.08 6.09 -18.63
CA GLY A 72 11.30 6.91 -18.51
C GLY A 72 12.56 6.13 -18.86
#